data_AF-A0A3Q2Y6I9-F1
#
_entry.id   AF-A0A3Q2Y6I9-F1
#
_cell.length_a   1.000
_cell.length_b   1.000
_cell.length_c   1.000
_cell.angle_alpha   90.00
_cell.angle_beta   90.00
_cell.angle_gamma   90.00
#
_symmetry.space_group_name_H-M   'P 1'
#
loop_
_entity.id
_entity.type
_entity.pdbx_description
1 polymer ?
#
loop_
_entity_poly.entity_id
_entity_poly.type
_entity_poly.pdbx_seq_one_letter_code
_entity_poly.pdbx_strand_id
1 'polypeptide(L)'
;MSAMERTELKMAVIAEQLGLSWAELARELQLSVDDINKIRVENPNSLLEQSSALLNLWATREGKRTLYAALKSIDRMDIVTMLEGQPSFIDHAVNYVCFADVFFPVSFDLFPGRGQVR
;
A
#
# COMPACT_ATOMS: atom_id res chain seq x y z
N MET A 1 -4.96 -3.42 -20.38
CA MET A 1 -4.82 -3.51 -18.91
C MET A 1 -4.56 -4.93 -18.49
N SER A 2 -3.31 -5.24 -18.14
CA SER A 2 -2.91 -6.52 -17.58
C SER A 2 -3.56 -6.74 -16.20
N ALA A 3 -3.50 -7.96 -15.65
CA ALA A 3 -3.94 -8.21 -14.28
C ALA A 3 -3.06 -7.46 -13.24
N MET A 4 -1.81 -7.20 -13.61
CA MET A 4 -0.81 -6.51 -12.80
C MET A 4 -1.13 -5.00 -12.67
N GLU A 5 -1.33 -4.30 -13.79
CA GLU A 5 -1.67 -2.87 -13.80
C GLU A 5 -2.97 -2.57 -13.03
N ARG A 6 -3.94 -3.50 -13.09
CA ARG A 6 -5.20 -3.39 -12.33
C ARG A 6 -4.99 -3.53 -10.82
N THR A 7 -4.02 -4.33 -10.41
CA THR A 7 -3.72 -4.54 -8.99
C THR A 7 -2.96 -3.34 -8.43
N GLU A 8 -2.01 -2.79 -9.20
CA GLU A 8 -1.31 -1.54 -8.87
C GLU A 8 -2.29 -0.37 -8.69
N LEU A 9 -3.19 -0.18 -9.66
CA LEU A 9 -4.21 0.86 -9.59
C LEU A 9 -5.09 0.72 -8.34
N LYS A 10 -5.51 -0.51 -8.01
CA LYS A 10 -6.28 -0.77 -6.79
C LYS A 10 -5.51 -0.36 -5.54
N MET A 11 -4.22 -0.68 -5.44
CA MET A 11 -3.41 -0.32 -4.28
C MET A 11 -3.12 1.18 -4.18
N ALA A 12 -2.85 1.84 -5.30
CA ALA A 12 -2.67 3.29 -5.33
C ALA A 12 -3.94 4.02 -4.85
N VAL A 13 -5.11 3.56 -5.30
CA VAL A 13 -6.41 4.08 -4.86
C VAL A 13 -6.63 3.82 -3.36
N ILE A 14 -6.26 2.64 -2.85
CA ILE A 14 -6.31 2.37 -1.40
C ILE A 14 -5.44 3.37 -0.66
N ALA A 15 -4.18 3.55 -1.06
CA ALA A 15 -3.25 4.46 -0.39
C ALA A 15 -3.77 5.91 -0.37
N GLU A 16 -4.37 6.35 -1.47
CA GLU A 16 -4.96 7.69 -1.58
C GLU A 16 -6.16 7.88 -0.65
N GLN A 17 -7.07 6.90 -0.60
CA GLN A 17 -8.24 6.99 0.28
C GLN A 17 -7.90 6.72 1.75
N LEU A 18 -6.82 6.00 2.04
CA LEU A 18 -6.43 5.64 3.40
C LEU A 18 -6.13 6.89 4.23
N GLY A 19 -5.38 7.85 3.65
CA GLY A 19 -5.08 9.12 4.32
C GLY A 19 -4.55 8.88 5.73
N LEU A 20 -5.12 9.55 6.74
CA LEU A 20 -4.72 9.43 8.16
C LEU A 20 -4.98 8.04 8.77
N SER A 21 -5.86 7.22 8.19
CA SER A 21 -6.17 5.87 8.67
C SER A 21 -5.03 4.87 8.45
N TRP A 22 -3.94 5.26 7.78
CA TRP A 22 -2.80 4.39 7.52
C TRP A 22 -2.16 3.85 8.80
N ALA A 23 -2.05 4.66 9.84
CA ALA A 23 -1.44 4.23 11.09
C ALA A 23 -2.29 3.19 11.84
N GLU A 24 -3.61 3.29 11.73
CA GLU A 24 -4.55 2.31 12.28
C GLU A 24 -4.50 1.01 11.48
N LEU A 25 -4.49 1.12 10.15
CA LEU A 25 -4.33 -0.04 9.27
C LEU A 25 -3.01 -0.78 9.56
N ALA A 26 -1.92 -0.05 9.75
CA ALA A 26 -0.61 -0.63 10.03
C ALA A 26 -0.61 -1.46 11.33
N ARG A 27 -1.27 -0.96 12.37
CA ARG A 27 -1.44 -1.71 13.62
C ARG A 27 -2.27 -2.97 13.41
N GLU A 28 -3.33 -2.89 12.62
CA GLU A 28 -4.21 -4.03 12.36
C GLU A 28 -3.55 -5.11 11.50
N LEU A 29 -2.65 -4.69 10.61
CA LEU A 29 -1.75 -5.53 9.82
C LEU A 29 -0.56 -6.07 10.64
N GLN A 30 -0.53 -5.83 11.95
CA GLN A 30 0.52 -6.29 12.87
C GLN A 30 1.92 -5.80 12.45
N LEU A 31 2.03 -4.58 11.91
CA LEU A 31 3.32 -3.91 11.75
C LEU A 31 3.86 -3.50 13.11
N SER A 32 5.18 -3.51 13.23
CA SER A 32 5.83 -3.03 14.45
C SER A 32 5.68 -1.52 14.57
N VAL A 33 5.69 -1.01 15.80
CA VAL A 33 5.66 0.43 16.05
C VAL A 33 6.88 1.12 15.43
N ASP A 34 8.03 0.43 15.37
CA ASP A 34 9.25 0.91 14.74
C ASP A 34 9.09 1.07 13.23
N ASP A 35 8.46 0.10 12.54
CA ASP A 35 8.14 0.19 11.11
C ASP A 35 7.21 1.37 10.81
N ILE A 36 6.17 1.54 11.64
CA ILE A 36 5.21 2.65 11.53
C ILE A 36 5.94 3.99 11.74
N ASN A 37 6.79 4.07 12.76
CA ASN A 37 7.56 5.28 13.04
C ASN A 37 8.55 5.59 11.92
N LYS A 38 9.20 4.57 11.35
CA LYS A 38 10.12 4.70 10.23
C LYS A 38 9.42 5.29 9.01
N ILE A 39 8.27 4.73 8.61
CA ILE A 39 7.47 5.25 7.49
C ILE A 39 7.09 6.73 7.70
N ARG A 40 6.69 7.09 8.92
CA ARG A 40 6.32 8.48 9.28
C ARG A 40 7.51 9.43 9.16
N VAL A 41 8.70 9.00 9.60
CA VAL A 41 9.92 9.81 9.56
C VAL A 41 10.48 9.91 8.14
N GLU A 42 10.36 8.85 7.34
CA GLU A 42 10.78 8.85 5.94
C GLU A 42 9.89 9.72 5.06
N ASN A 43 8.58 9.78 5.35
CA ASN A 43 7.60 10.50 4.54
C ASN A 43 6.78 11.52 5.35
N PRO A 44 7.38 12.49 6.05
CA PRO A 44 6.70 13.33 7.04
C PRO A 44 5.64 14.27 6.43
N ASN A 45 5.79 14.61 5.15
CA ASN A 45 4.97 15.62 4.48
C ASN A 45 3.83 15.04 3.62
N SER A 46 3.76 13.71 3.46
CA SER A 46 2.83 13.07 2.52
C SER A 46 2.17 11.82 3.12
N LEU A 47 0.88 11.92 3.41
CA LEU A 47 0.06 10.79 3.85
C LEU A 47 -0.09 9.72 2.75
N LEU A 48 -0.05 10.14 1.49
CA LEU A 48 -0.09 9.24 0.34
C LEU A 48 1.16 8.35 0.32
N GLU A 49 2.34 8.96 0.50
CA GLU A 49 3.60 8.21 0.56
C GLU A 49 3.67 7.32 1.81
N GLN A 50 3.18 7.80 2.96
CA GLN A 50 3.08 6.97 4.18
C GLN A 50 2.19 5.74 3.95
N SER A 51 1.01 5.93 3.34
CA SER A 51 0.07 4.85 3.04
C SER A 51 0.64 3.89 2.00
N SER A 52 1.33 4.40 0.99
CA SER A 52 1.96 3.58 -0.06
C SER A 52 3.10 2.74 0.52
N ALA A 53 3.99 3.35 1.32
CA ALA A 53 5.08 2.65 1.99
C ALA A 53 4.56 1.56 2.95
N LEU A 54 3.44 1.80 3.62
CA LEU A 54 2.75 0.78 4.41
C LEU A 54 2.31 -0.42 3.56
N LEU A 55 1.61 -0.17 2.45
CA LEU A 55 1.15 -1.23 1.57
C LEU A 55 2.32 -2.03 0.98
N ASN A 56 3.42 -1.35 0.64
CA ASN A 56 4.63 -1.99 0.14
C ASN A 56 5.26 -2.91 1.20
N LEU A 57 5.36 -2.43 2.44
CA LEU A 57 5.90 -3.21 3.55
C LEU A 57 5.00 -4.40 3.87
N TRP A 58 3.68 -4.19 3.92
CA TRP A 58 2.72 -5.27 4.12
C TRP A 58 2.82 -6.33 3.02
N ALA A 59 2.97 -5.92 1.78
CA ALA A 59 2.92 -6.84 0.66
C ALA A 59 4.23 -7.60 0.41
N THR A 60 5.32 -7.22 1.09
CA THR A 60 6.52 -8.06 1.22
C THR A 60 6.42 -9.08 2.36
N ARG A 61 5.41 -8.99 3.24
CA ARG A 61 5.15 -10.00 4.28
C ARG A 61 4.32 -11.16 3.72
N GLU A 62 4.94 -12.34 3.65
CA GLU A 62 4.22 -13.58 3.32
C GLU A 62 3.31 -14.01 4.46
N GLY A 63 2.00 -13.87 4.25
CA GLY A 63 0.95 -14.45 5.09
C GLY A 63 0.67 -13.74 6.41
N LYS A 64 -0.59 -13.33 6.60
CA LYS A 64 -1.51 -13.85 7.65
C LYS A 64 -2.77 -12.99 7.88
N ARG A 65 -2.93 -11.86 7.20
CA ARG A 65 -4.22 -11.15 7.11
C ARG A 65 -4.38 -10.49 5.76
N THR A 66 -5.55 -10.64 5.15
CA THR A 66 -5.88 -9.96 3.90
C THR A 66 -6.08 -8.48 4.17
N LEU A 67 -5.57 -7.61 3.30
CA LEU A 67 -5.74 -6.16 3.38
C LEU A 67 -7.22 -5.77 3.56
N TYR A 68 -8.11 -6.46 2.86
CA TYR A 68 -9.56 -6.29 2.99
C TYR A 68 -10.07 -6.57 4.41
N ALA A 69 -9.58 -7.59 5.10
CA ALA A 69 -9.98 -7.87 6.48
C ALA A 69 -9.51 -6.78 7.44
N ALA A 70 -8.30 -6.25 7.23
CA ALA A 70 -7.78 -5.14 8.02
C ALA A 70 -8.56 -3.84 7.78
N LEU A 71 -8.88 -3.53 6.52
CA LEU A 71 -9.74 -2.38 6.16
C LEU A 71 -11.12 -2.47 6.80
N LYS A 72 -11.73 -3.66 6.84
CA LYS A 72 -13.01 -3.89 7.53
C LYS A 72 -12.90 -3.67 9.04
N SER A 73 -11.76 -3.99 9.64
CA SER A 73 -11.56 -3.85 11.10
C SER A 73 -11.30 -2.41 11.55
N ILE A 74 -10.90 -1.52 10.63
CA ILE A 74 -10.76 -0.07 10.89
C ILE A 74 -11.98 0.73 10.41
N ASP A 75 -13.12 0.05 10.20
CA ASP A 75 -14.36 0.63 9.67
C ASP A 75 -14.22 1.34 8.31
N ARG A 76 -13.15 1.05 7.54
CA ARG A 76 -12.92 1.58 6.18
C ARG A 76 -13.56 0.71 5.10
N MET A 77 -14.82 0.38 5.32
CA MET A 77 -15.65 -0.39 4.39
C MET A 77 -15.98 0.40 3.11
N ASP A 78 -15.86 1.73 3.18
CA ASP A 78 -15.96 2.66 2.05
C ASP A 78 -14.94 2.32 0.95
N ILE A 79 -13.67 2.07 1.34
CA ILE A 79 -12.60 1.71 0.41
C ILE A 79 -12.87 0.31 -0.17
N VAL A 80 -13.27 -0.65 0.67
CA VAL A 80 -13.57 -2.02 0.21
C VAL A 80 -14.71 -2.01 -0.81
N THR A 81 -15.80 -1.30 -0.52
CA THR A 81 -16.95 -1.19 -1.43
C THR A 81 -16.60 -0.47 -2.72
N MET A 82 -15.68 0.50 -2.68
CA MET A 82 -15.18 1.16 -3.88
C MET A 82 -14.35 0.22 -4.78
N LEU A 83 -13.58 -0.69 -4.18
CA LEU A 83 -12.78 -1.69 -4.91
C LEU A 83 -13.63 -2.85 -5.44
N GLU A 84 -14.63 -3.30 -4.67
CA GLU A 84 -15.60 -4.33 -5.05
C GLU A 84 -16.64 -3.79 -6.04
N GLY A 85 -17.02 -2.52 -5.92
CA GLY A 85 -18.00 -1.83 -6.75
C GLY A 85 -17.51 -1.44 -8.14
N GLN A 86 -16.21 -1.60 -8.45
CA GLN A 86 -15.75 -1.59 -9.83
C GLN A 86 -16.04 -2.97 -10.45
N PRO A 87 -16.95 -3.07 -11.44
CA PRO A 87 -17.25 -4.32 -12.13
C PRO A 87 -16.08 -4.70 -13.05
N SER A 88 -15.00 -5.17 -12.46
CA SER A 88 -13.92 -5.85 -13.16
C SER A 88 -13.93 -7.29 -12.69
N PHE A 89 -14.74 -8.08 -13.38
CA PHE A 89 -14.60 -9.52 -13.57
C PHE A 89 -13.11 -9.90 -13.41
N ILE A 90 -12.72 -10.43 -12.24
CA ILE A 90 -11.52 -11.22 -11.90
C ILE A 90 -11.42 -11.22 -10.36
N ASP A 91 -12.13 -12.18 -9.77
CA ASP A 91 -12.12 -12.51 -8.34
C ASP A 91 -10.95 -13.48 -7.99
N HIS A 92 -9.99 -13.70 -8.90
CA HIS A 92 -9.00 -14.80 -8.74
C HIS A 92 -7.52 -14.39 -8.77
N ALA A 93 -7.15 -13.19 -9.22
CA ALA A 93 -5.73 -12.80 -9.35
C ALA A 93 -5.14 -12.10 -8.12
N VAL A 94 -5.99 -11.50 -7.27
CA VAL A 94 -5.54 -10.73 -6.09
C VAL A 94 -5.00 -11.64 -4.97
N ASN A 95 -5.14 -12.96 -5.11
CA ASN A 95 -4.71 -13.96 -4.14
C ASN A 95 -3.33 -14.58 -4.44
N TYR A 96 -2.69 -14.22 -5.57
CA TYR A 96 -1.48 -14.91 -6.07
C TYR A 96 -0.32 -14.01 -6.54
N VAL A 97 -0.42 -12.68 -6.43
CA VAL A 97 0.67 -11.81 -6.88
C VAL A 97 1.35 -11.19 -5.66
N CYS A 98 2.59 -11.62 -5.41
CA CYS A 98 3.53 -10.92 -4.53
C CYS A 98 3.82 -9.55 -5.13
N PHE A 99 3.63 -8.51 -4.32
CA PHE A 99 3.93 -7.12 -4.63
C PHE A 99 5.40 -6.86 -5.01
N ALA A 100 6.29 -7.77 -4.61
CA ALA A 100 7.72 -7.68 -4.88
C ALA A 100 8.08 -7.73 -6.38
N ASP A 101 7.22 -8.28 -7.25
CA ASP A 101 7.47 -8.33 -8.70
C ASP A 101 7.04 -7.06 -9.46
N VAL A 102 6.42 -6.10 -8.77
CA VAL A 102 5.61 -5.05 -9.41
C VAL A 102 6.16 -3.63 -9.19
N PHE A 103 7.08 -3.43 -8.25
CA PHE A 103 7.60 -2.09 -7.93
C PHE A 103 9.05 -1.87 -8.37
N PHE A 104 9.27 -1.79 -9.68
CA PHE A 104 10.32 -0.98 -10.32
C PHE A 104 9.80 -0.63 -11.73
N PRO A 105 9.57 0.65 -12.09
CA PRO A 105 10.45 1.78 -11.79
C PRO A 105 9.69 3.02 -11.28
N VAL A 106 9.95 3.44 -10.05
CA VAL A 106 9.70 4.85 -9.69
C VAL A 106 10.73 5.66 -10.45
N SER A 107 10.29 6.65 -11.23
CA SER A 107 11.16 7.70 -11.78
C SER A 107 12.09 8.22 -10.69
N PHE A 108 13.37 7.83 -10.78
CA PHE A 108 14.47 8.33 -9.96
C PHE A 108 14.94 9.71 -10.44
N ASP A 109 14.04 10.52 -11.01
CA ASP A 109 14.34 11.80 -11.68
C ASP A 109 13.70 13.01 -10.99
N LEU A 110 13.32 12.91 -9.71
CA LEU A 110 12.92 14.08 -8.92
C LEU A 110 13.55 14.17 -7.52
N PHE A 111 14.79 13.69 -7.38
CA PHE A 111 15.64 14.04 -6.24
C PHE A 111 16.97 14.62 -6.73
N PRO A 112 17.10 15.95 -6.92
CA PRO A 112 18.41 16.54 -7.03
C PRO A 112 19.03 16.58 -5.63
N GLY A 113 19.98 15.68 -5.38
CA GLY A 113 20.93 15.85 -4.28
C GLY A 113 20.87 14.81 -3.18
N ARG A 114 21.25 13.56 -3.48
CA ARG A 114 22.10 12.79 -2.56
C ARG A 114 23.05 11.91 -3.36
N GLY A 115 24.32 12.28 -3.36
CA GLY A 115 25.39 11.38 -3.78
C GLY A 115 26.65 12.08 -4.24
N GLN A 116 27.46 12.58 -3.31
CA GLN A 116 28.88 12.27 -3.39
C GLN A 116 29.51 12.31 -1.99
N VAL A 117 29.65 11.12 -1.40
CA VAL A 117 30.68 10.86 -0.39
C VAL A 117 31.48 9.65 -0.87
N ARG A 118 32.44 9.95 -1.75
CA ARG A 118 33.80 9.41 -1.90
C ARG A 118 34.21 9.40 -3.37
#